data_AF-A0A4P5TA35-F1
#
_entry.id   AF-A0A4P5TA35-F1
#
_cell.length_a   1.000
_cell.length_b   1.000
_cell.length_c   1.000
_cell.angle_alpha   90.00
_cell.angle_beta   90.00
_cell.angle_gamma   90.00
#
_symmetry.space_group_name_H-M   'P 1'
#
loop_
_entity.id
_entity.type
_entity.pdbx_description
1 polymer ?
#
loop_
_entity_poly.entity_id
_entity_poly.type
_entity_poly.pdbx_seq_one_letter_code
_entity_poly.pdbx_strand_id
1 'polypeptide(L)'
;MLITQRVLWGQKGLLRPIIQLNTANREKELKVRRAMLVAHQVLGFITLGGMAGQGITGSQLYKGNARNYDIHENLATAVNISYGATAAMSLFTPPPLINRDKKLSAIRLHKWLAVVHMAGMIATNVLAENGPRSLHRAAAITTFTSFGAAIISIKF
;
A
#
# COMPACT_ATOMS: atom_id res chain seq x y z
N MET A 1 -14.01 -2.58 -11.11
CA MET A 1 -14.06 -2.88 -9.66
C MET A 1 -13.06 -3.99 -9.38
N LEU A 2 -12.31 -3.90 -8.29
CA LEU A 2 -11.34 -4.94 -7.89
C LEU A 2 -12.08 -6.22 -7.44
N ILE A 3 -11.38 -7.36 -7.44
CA ILE A 3 -11.95 -8.65 -7.01
C ILE A 3 -12.38 -8.58 -5.53
N THR A 4 -11.51 -8.07 -4.66
CA THR A 4 -11.80 -7.82 -3.23
C THR A 4 -13.07 -6.98 -3.03
N GLN A 5 -13.20 -5.90 -3.79
CA GLN A 5 -14.37 -5.03 -3.75
C GLN A 5 -15.63 -5.74 -4.24
N ARG A 6 -15.52 -6.57 -5.28
CA ARG A 6 -16.63 -7.37 -5.80
C ARG A 6 -17.11 -8.40 -4.79
N VAL A 7 -16.18 -9.09 -4.11
CA VAL A 7 -16.49 -10.12 -3.11
C VAL A 7 -17.20 -9.51 -1.91
N LEU A 8 -16.75 -8.36 -1.41
CA LEU A 8 -17.38 -7.72 -0.25
C LEU A 8 -18.64 -6.91 -0.60
N TRP A 9 -18.53 -6.04 -1.59
CA TRP A 9 -19.50 -4.99 -1.90
C TRP A 9 -20.25 -5.21 -3.23
N GLY A 10 -20.05 -6.32 -3.92
CA GLY A 10 -20.80 -6.63 -5.15
C GLY A 10 -22.30 -6.83 -4.88
N GLN A 11 -23.10 -6.99 -5.93
CA GLN A 11 -24.55 -7.23 -5.77
C GLN A 11 -24.87 -8.51 -4.96
N LYS A 12 -24.01 -9.53 -5.09
CA LYS A 12 -24.04 -10.76 -4.31
C LYS A 12 -22.87 -10.81 -3.30
N GLY A 13 -22.39 -9.65 -2.86
CA GLY A 13 -21.23 -9.54 -1.97
C GLY A 13 -21.54 -9.97 -0.54
N LEU A 14 -20.50 -10.34 0.21
CA LEU A 14 -20.61 -10.85 1.59
C LEU A 14 -21.29 -9.87 2.56
N LEU A 15 -21.23 -8.57 2.28
CA LEU A 15 -21.85 -7.55 3.14
C LEU A 15 -23.35 -7.34 2.85
N ARG A 16 -23.89 -7.92 1.77
CA ARG A 16 -25.26 -7.66 1.30
C ARG A 16 -26.38 -8.14 2.23
N PRO A 17 -26.22 -9.23 3.02
CA PRO A 17 -27.19 -9.60 4.04
C PRO A 17 -27.39 -8.53 5.13
N ILE A 18 -26.37 -7.70 5.38
CA ILE A 18 -26.36 -6.66 6.42
C ILE A 18 -26.58 -5.27 5.82
N ILE A 19 -26.03 -5.02 4.63
CA ILE A 19 -26.06 -3.74 3.90
C ILE A 19 -26.80 -3.94 2.59
N GLN A 20 -28.12 -3.79 2.63
CA GLN A 20 -28.99 -3.89 1.46
C GLN A 20 -28.64 -2.82 0.40
N LEU A 21 -28.82 -3.16 -0.87
CA LEU A 21 -28.62 -2.25 -1.99
C LEU A 21 -29.79 -1.28 -2.13
N ASN A 22 -29.65 -0.10 -1.52
CA ASN A 22 -30.54 1.04 -1.69
C ASN A 22 -29.74 2.35 -1.64
N THR A 23 -30.41 3.46 -1.95
CA THR A 23 -29.77 4.79 -2.02
C THR A 23 -29.19 5.23 -0.67
N ALA A 24 -29.91 5.01 0.43
CA ALA A 24 -29.47 5.40 1.77
C ALA A 24 -28.19 4.66 2.20
N ASN A 25 -28.14 3.34 2.00
CA ASN A 25 -26.94 2.54 2.27
C ASN A 25 -25.80 2.87 1.31
N ARG A 26 -26.12 3.21 0.05
CA ARG A 26 -25.10 3.63 -0.91
C ARG A 26 -24.41 4.92 -0.49
N GLU A 27 -25.14 5.88 0.08
CA GLU A 27 -24.55 7.10 0.63
C GLU A 27 -23.60 6.77 1.81
N LYS A 28 -24.01 5.86 2.71
CA LYS A 28 -23.17 5.38 3.81
C LYS A 28 -21.91 4.67 3.31
N GLU A 29 -22.03 3.81 2.30
CA GLU A 29 -20.87 3.15 1.65
C GLU A 29 -19.89 4.19 1.10
N LEU A 30 -20.35 5.31 0.56
CA LEU A 30 -19.46 6.36 0.06
C LEU A 30 -18.76 7.14 1.18
N LYS A 31 -19.42 7.34 2.33
CA LYS A 31 -18.78 7.89 3.54
C LYS A 31 -17.68 6.94 4.05
N VAL A 32 -17.97 5.63 4.11
CA VAL A 32 -16.98 4.60 4.46
C VAL A 32 -15.83 4.59 3.46
N ARG A 33 -16.11 4.63 2.16
CA ARG A 33 -15.09 4.71 1.12
C ARG A 33 -14.16 5.89 1.35
N ARG A 34 -14.72 7.09 1.58
CA ARG A 34 -13.92 8.28 1.85
C ARG A 34 -13.04 8.11 3.08
N ALA A 35 -13.59 7.60 4.18
CA ALA A 35 -12.83 7.36 5.40
C ALA A 35 -11.66 6.37 5.18
N MET A 36 -11.92 5.24 4.50
CA MET A 36 -10.88 4.26 4.19
C MET A 36 -9.80 4.85 3.27
N LEU A 37 -10.15 5.64 2.26
CA LEU A 37 -9.16 6.25 1.38
C LEU A 37 -8.33 7.34 2.06
N VAL A 38 -8.90 8.08 3.02
CA VAL A 38 -8.13 9.00 3.88
C VAL A 38 -7.18 8.19 4.77
N ALA A 39 -7.65 7.10 5.37
CA ALA A 39 -6.80 6.21 6.16
C ALA A 39 -5.66 5.62 5.32
N HIS A 40 -5.92 5.19 4.08
CA HIS A 40 -4.91 4.75 3.12
C HIS A 40 -3.82 5.82 2.90
N GLN A 41 -4.21 7.09 2.75
CA GLN A 41 -3.25 8.19 2.56
C GLN A 41 -2.40 8.42 3.81
N VAL A 42 -3.01 8.49 5.00
CA VAL A 42 -2.32 8.71 6.27
C VAL A 42 -1.35 7.57 6.57
N LEU A 43 -1.82 6.33 6.49
CA LEU A 43 -0.98 5.13 6.68
C LEU A 43 0.11 5.05 5.61
N GLY A 44 -0.16 5.51 4.38
CA GLY A 44 0.84 5.63 3.33
C GLY A 44 2.01 6.54 3.71
N PHE A 45 1.75 7.71 4.31
CA PHE A 45 2.81 8.59 4.81
C PHE A 45 3.58 7.99 6.00
N ILE A 46 2.88 7.31 6.92
CA ILE A 46 3.52 6.58 8.03
C ILE A 46 4.46 5.51 7.48
N THR A 47 3.99 4.73 6.51
CA THR A 47 4.76 3.68 5.84
C THR A 47 5.99 4.28 5.14
N LEU A 48 5.83 5.40 4.41
CA LEU A 48 6.95 6.09 3.75
C LEU A 48 8.03 6.52 4.75
N GLY A 49 7.62 7.09 5.89
CA GLY A 49 8.54 7.48 6.97
C GLY A 49 9.30 6.27 7.54
N GLY A 50 8.58 5.17 7.79
CA GLY A 50 9.19 3.91 8.24
C GLY A 50 10.19 3.35 7.22
N MET A 51 9.84 3.34 5.94
CA MET A 51 10.74 2.89 4.85
C MET A 51 12.00 3.76 4.75
N ALA A 52 11.87 5.08 4.94
CA ALA A 52 13.03 5.97 4.95
C ALA A 52 13.98 5.63 6.11
N GLY A 53 13.43 5.44 7.32
CA GLY A 53 14.20 4.98 8.48
C GLY A 53 14.87 3.63 8.24
N GLN A 54 14.11 2.65 7.72
CA GLN A 54 14.60 1.31 7.40
C GLN A 54 15.73 1.35 6.35
N GLY A 55 15.62 2.24 5.35
CA GLY A 55 16.67 2.45 4.34
C GLY A 55 17.95 3.03 4.93
N ILE A 56 17.85 3.96 5.89
CA ILE A 56 19.00 4.52 6.61
C ILE A 56 19.71 3.43 7.40
N THR A 57 18.98 2.66 8.22
CA THR A 57 19.58 1.59 9.03
C THR A 57 20.12 0.46 8.16
N GLY A 58 19.44 0.11 7.07
CA GLY A 58 19.90 -0.88 6.09
C GLY A 58 21.20 -0.46 5.40
N SER A 59 21.36 0.82 5.06
CA SER A 59 22.62 1.36 4.51
C SER A 59 23.78 1.25 5.51
N GLN A 60 23.51 1.49 6.81
CA GLN A 60 24.52 1.35 7.86
C GLN A 60 24.91 -0.11 8.07
N LEU A 61 23.96 -1.05 8.03
CA LEU A 61 24.23 -2.49 8.06
C LEU A 61 25.08 -2.94 6.87
N TYR A 62 24.78 -2.43 5.67
CA TYR A 62 25.56 -2.72 4.47
C TYR A 62 27.02 -2.27 4.58
N LYS A 63 27.28 -1.21 5.36
CA LYS A 63 28.63 -0.70 5.67
C LYS A 63 29.30 -1.40 6.87
N GLY A 64 28.65 -2.42 7.44
CA GLY A 64 29.21 -3.24 8.52
C GLY A 64 28.80 -2.84 9.95
N ASN A 65 27.93 -1.85 10.13
CA ASN A 65 27.47 -1.46 11.47
C ASN A 65 26.35 -2.39 11.98
N ALA A 66 26.74 -3.56 12.49
CA ALA A 66 25.82 -4.59 12.98
C ALA A 66 24.94 -4.15 14.17
N ARG A 67 25.33 -3.10 14.90
CA ARG A 67 24.57 -2.59 16.07
C ARG A 67 23.16 -2.13 15.71
N ASN A 68 22.91 -1.79 14.45
CA ASN A 68 21.61 -1.32 13.98
C ASN A 68 20.70 -2.44 13.47
N TYR A 69 21.08 -3.71 13.63
CA TYR A 69 20.31 -4.83 13.11
C TYR A 69 18.90 -4.86 13.69
N ASP A 70 18.78 -4.80 15.01
CA ASP A 70 17.48 -4.82 15.69
C ASP A 70 16.62 -3.61 15.31
N ILE A 71 17.25 -2.44 15.11
CA ILE A 71 16.54 -1.24 14.68
C ILE A 71 16.00 -1.42 13.25
N HIS A 72 16.81 -1.98 12.34
CA HIS A 72 16.38 -2.29 10.98
C HIS A 72 15.22 -3.28 10.96
N GLU A 73 15.30 -4.34 11.75
CA GLU A 73 14.28 -5.39 11.80
C GLU A 73 12.97 -4.91 12.43
N ASN A 74 13.05 -4.13 13.50
CA ASN A 74 11.88 -3.50 14.12
C ASN A 74 11.20 -2.51 13.15
N LEU A 75 11.98 -1.74 12.39
CA LEU A 75 11.45 -0.86 11.34
C LEU A 75 10.83 -1.68 10.21
N ALA A 76 11.46 -2.78 9.77
CA ALA A 76 10.90 -3.67 8.76
C ALA A 76 9.54 -4.24 9.19
N THR A 77 9.43 -4.68 10.45
CA THR A 77 8.17 -5.13 11.04
C THR A 77 7.10 -4.03 11.02
N ALA A 78 7.44 -2.83 11.48
CA ALA A 78 6.52 -1.70 11.48
C ALA A 78 6.09 -1.29 10.06
N VAL A 79 7.02 -1.30 9.10
CA VAL A 79 6.74 -1.03 7.68
C VAL A 79 5.82 -2.09 7.09
N ASN A 80 6.05 -3.37 7.34
CA ASN A 80 5.19 -4.45 6.84
C ASN A 80 3.76 -4.34 7.37
N ILE A 81 3.60 -4.07 8.67
CA ILE A 81 2.28 -3.89 9.29
C ILE A 81 1.57 -2.66 8.71
N SER A 82 2.25 -1.50 8.68
CA SER A 82 1.67 -0.25 8.19
C SER A 82 1.37 -0.30 6.68
N TYR A 83 2.24 -0.92 5.88
CA TYR A 83 2.02 -1.16 4.46
C TYR A 83 0.83 -2.10 4.22
N GLY A 84 0.73 -3.20 4.98
CA GLY A 84 -0.40 -4.13 4.91
C GLY A 84 -1.73 -3.44 5.24
N ALA A 85 -1.77 -2.64 6.30
CA ALA A 85 -2.93 -1.82 6.65
C ALA A 85 -3.26 -0.78 5.57
N THR A 86 -2.24 -0.11 5.02
CA THR A 86 -2.37 0.82 3.89
C THR A 86 -3.02 0.13 2.68
N ALA A 87 -2.51 -1.03 2.28
CA ALA A 87 -3.03 -1.81 1.16
C ALA A 87 -4.48 -2.24 1.42
N ALA A 88 -4.80 -2.71 2.62
CA ALA A 88 -6.15 -3.14 2.99
C ALA A 88 -7.17 -2.01 2.84
N MET A 89 -6.82 -0.80 3.29
CA MET A 89 -7.69 0.38 3.17
C MET A 89 -8.04 0.75 1.71
N SER A 90 -7.16 0.45 0.75
CA SER A 90 -7.44 0.68 -0.68
C SER A 90 -8.12 -0.51 -1.35
N LEU A 91 -7.66 -1.74 -1.09
CA LEU A 91 -8.15 -2.95 -1.75
C LEU A 91 -9.57 -3.33 -1.31
N PHE A 92 -9.94 -3.12 -0.05
CA PHE A 92 -11.24 -3.55 0.49
C PHE A 92 -12.27 -2.42 0.59
N THR A 93 -11.96 -1.21 0.11
CA THR A 93 -12.88 -0.07 0.17
C THR A 93 -14.13 -0.26 -0.71
N PRO A 94 -15.32 0.24 -0.33
CA PRO A 94 -16.52 0.21 -1.19
C PRO A 94 -16.23 0.78 -2.57
N PRO A 95 -16.78 0.23 -3.68
CA PRO A 95 -16.46 0.68 -5.04
C PRO A 95 -16.91 2.12 -5.31
N PRO A 96 -16.27 2.85 -6.23
CA PRO A 96 -16.71 4.20 -6.61
C PRO A 96 -18.04 4.18 -7.37
N LEU A 97 -18.76 5.31 -7.41
CA LEU A 97 -19.98 5.45 -8.23
C LEU A 97 -19.69 5.46 -9.73
N ILE A 98 -18.64 6.17 -10.14
CA ILE A 98 -18.26 6.36 -11.54
C ILE A 98 -16.81 5.94 -11.68
N ASN A 99 -16.54 5.08 -12.66
CA ASN A 99 -15.18 4.68 -12.97
C ASN A 99 -14.59 5.64 -14.02
N ARG A 100 -13.73 6.57 -13.59
CA ARG A 100 -13.18 7.65 -14.44
C ARG A 100 -11.83 7.30 -15.10
N ASP A 101 -11.52 6.01 -15.28
CA ASP A 101 -10.21 5.51 -15.72
C ASP A 101 -9.93 5.59 -17.25
N LYS A 102 -10.45 6.59 -17.98
CA LYS A 102 -10.37 6.59 -19.47
C LYS A 102 -9.14 7.28 -20.08
N LYS A 103 -8.31 8.00 -19.32
CA LYS A 103 -7.09 8.71 -19.82
C LYS A 103 -5.86 8.45 -18.94
N LEU A 104 -4.67 8.85 -19.39
CA LEU A 104 -3.50 9.00 -18.51
C LEU A 104 -3.88 10.02 -17.42
N SER A 105 -3.93 9.55 -16.17
CA SER A 105 -4.31 10.33 -15.00
C SER A 105 -3.40 9.98 -13.83
N ALA A 106 -3.29 10.90 -12.87
CA ALA A 106 -2.66 10.69 -11.56
C ALA A 106 -3.01 9.31 -10.96
N ILE A 107 -4.30 8.98 -10.95
CA ILE A 107 -4.81 7.71 -10.41
C ILE A 107 -4.31 6.50 -11.20
N ARG A 108 -4.23 6.60 -12.53
CA ARG A 108 -3.74 5.50 -13.36
C ARG A 108 -2.24 5.28 -13.17
N LEU A 109 -1.47 6.37 -13.08
CA LEU A 109 -0.05 6.32 -12.75
C LEU A 109 0.17 5.68 -11.38
N HIS A 110 -0.58 6.11 -10.35
CA HIS A 110 -0.55 5.48 -9.04
C HIS A 110 -0.85 3.98 -9.10
N LYS A 111 -1.87 3.54 -9.85
CA LYS A 111 -2.19 2.10 -9.98
C LYS A 111 -1.04 1.30 -10.60
N TRP A 112 -0.32 1.86 -11.59
CA TRP A 112 0.86 1.21 -12.15
C TRP A 112 2.00 1.15 -11.14
N LEU A 113 2.30 2.26 -10.48
CA LEU A 113 3.29 2.31 -9.41
C LEU A 113 2.91 1.39 -8.24
N ALA A 114 1.62 1.17 -8.01
CA ALA A 114 1.12 0.26 -6.99
C ALA A 114 1.44 -1.20 -7.27
N VAL A 115 1.43 -1.61 -8.54
CA VAL A 115 1.93 -2.93 -8.92
C VAL A 115 3.43 -3.04 -8.61
N VAL A 116 4.21 -2.00 -8.95
CA VAL A 116 5.67 -1.98 -8.73
C VAL A 116 6.02 -2.03 -7.24
N HIS A 117 5.46 -1.13 -6.42
CA HIS A 117 5.80 -1.08 -5.00
C HIS A 117 5.26 -2.30 -4.23
N MET A 118 4.15 -2.90 -4.67
CA MET A 118 3.64 -4.13 -4.05
C MET A 118 4.50 -5.34 -4.37
N ALA A 119 4.90 -5.51 -5.63
CA ALA A 119 5.86 -6.54 -6.01
C ALA A 119 7.20 -6.33 -5.29
N GLY A 120 7.66 -5.08 -5.20
CA GLY A 120 8.88 -4.71 -4.48
C GLY A 120 8.83 -5.03 -2.99
N MET A 121 7.72 -4.77 -2.30
CA MET A 121 7.53 -5.14 -0.88
C MET A 121 7.64 -6.65 -0.68
N ILE A 122 6.99 -7.44 -1.53
CA ILE A 122 7.07 -8.90 -1.47
C ILE A 122 8.52 -9.36 -1.72
N ALA A 123 9.14 -8.86 -2.80
CA ALA A 123 10.51 -9.21 -3.16
C ALA A 123 11.52 -8.85 -2.06
N THR A 124 11.38 -7.68 -1.43
CA THR A 124 12.28 -7.22 -0.36
C THR A 124 12.24 -8.19 0.84
N ASN A 125 11.04 -8.64 1.25
CA ASN A 125 10.87 -9.62 2.33
C ASN A 125 11.44 -11.00 1.96
N VAL A 126 11.10 -11.52 0.77
CA VAL A 126 11.63 -12.81 0.30
C VAL A 126 13.17 -12.80 0.22
N LEU A 127 13.75 -11.71 -0.28
CA LEU A 127 15.19 -11.55 -0.42
C LEU A 127 15.89 -11.30 0.91
N ALA A 128 15.18 -10.87 1.96
CA ALA A 128 15.77 -10.70 3.29
C ALA A 128 16.15 -12.05 3.92
N GLU A 129 15.34 -13.09 3.71
CA GLU A 129 15.56 -14.41 4.30
C GLU A 129 16.66 -15.21 3.58
N ASN A 130 16.58 -15.26 2.24
CA ASN A 130 17.37 -16.21 1.44
C ASN A 130 18.04 -15.59 0.21
N GLY A 131 17.97 -14.26 0.07
CA GLY A 131 18.41 -13.55 -1.14
C GLY A 131 19.82 -12.95 -1.04
N PRO A 132 20.46 -12.69 -2.20
CA PRO A 132 21.65 -11.85 -2.24
C PRO A 132 21.36 -10.46 -1.67
N ARG A 133 22.23 -9.98 -0.76
CA ARG A 133 22.10 -8.65 -0.13
C ARG A 133 21.99 -7.51 -1.16
N SER A 134 22.67 -7.64 -2.30
CA SER A 134 22.60 -6.69 -3.41
C SER A 134 21.21 -6.62 -4.03
N LEU A 135 20.54 -7.77 -4.21
CA LEU A 135 19.18 -7.84 -4.74
C LEU A 135 18.15 -7.35 -3.72
N HIS A 136 18.29 -7.72 -2.44
CA HIS A 136 17.44 -7.18 -1.36
C HIS A 136 17.50 -5.65 -1.35
N ARG A 137 18.71 -5.07 -1.41
CA ARG A 137 18.92 -3.63 -1.46
C ARG A 137 18.30 -2.99 -2.71
N ALA A 138 18.49 -3.61 -3.88
CA ALA A 138 17.90 -3.11 -5.13
C ALA A 138 16.37 -3.11 -5.04
N ALA A 139 15.77 -4.20 -4.57
CA ALA A 139 14.33 -4.30 -4.35
C ALA A 139 13.81 -3.24 -3.37
N ALA A 140 14.52 -3.01 -2.25
CA ALA A 140 14.17 -1.99 -1.28
C ALA A 140 14.19 -0.57 -1.88
N ILE A 141 15.22 -0.23 -2.66
CA ILE A 141 15.32 1.08 -3.34
C ILE A 141 14.21 1.24 -4.37
N THR A 142 13.97 0.25 -5.23
CA THR A 142 12.87 0.27 -6.20
C THR A 142 11.51 0.40 -5.51
N THR A 143 11.31 -0.27 -4.39
CA THR A 143 10.08 -0.19 -3.59
C THR A 143 9.89 1.21 -3.03
N PHE A 144 10.89 1.74 -2.33
CA PHE A 144 10.83 3.08 -1.74
C PHE A 144 10.58 4.16 -2.79
N THR A 145 11.31 4.10 -3.91
CA THR A 145 11.19 5.10 -4.99
C THR A 145 9.83 5.04 -5.68
N SER A 146 9.34 3.84 -6.05
CA SER A 146 8.02 3.69 -6.67
C SER A 146 6.88 4.04 -5.71
N PHE A 147 7.01 3.72 -4.42
CA PHE A 147 6.04 4.10 -3.39
C PHE A 147 6.00 5.62 -3.17
N GLY A 148 7.15 6.27 -3.04
CA GLY A 148 7.26 7.73 -2.96
C GLY A 148 6.70 8.44 -4.21
N ALA A 149 7.04 7.93 -5.40
CA ALA A 149 6.48 8.42 -6.66
C ALA A 149 4.96 8.25 -6.71
N ALA A 150 4.42 7.15 -6.17
CA ALA A 150 2.98 6.90 -6.12
C ALA A 150 2.26 7.92 -5.23
N ILE A 151 2.87 8.33 -4.11
CA ILE A 151 2.36 9.39 -3.24
C ILE A 151 2.38 10.74 -3.95
N ILE A 152 3.50 11.08 -4.59
CA ILE A 152 3.65 12.34 -5.34
C ILE A 152 2.65 12.41 -6.49
N SER A 153 2.41 11.30 -7.19
CA SER A 153 1.50 11.25 -8.34
C SER A 153 0.05 11.54 -8.01
N ILE A 154 -0.36 11.40 -6.73
CA ILE A 154 -1.73 11.68 -6.26
C ILE A 154 -1.86 13.10 -5.67
N LYS A 155 -0.75 13.82 -5.47
CA LYS A 155 -0.82 15.27 -5.26
C LYS A 155 -1.22 15.90 -6.60
N PHE A 156 -2.28 16.71 -6.58
CA PHE A 156 -2.95 17.42 -7.69
C PHE A 156 -4.10 16.66 -8.39
#